data_AF-A0A9D1M4E6-F1
#
_entry.id   AF-A0A9D1M4E6-F1
#
_cell.length_a   1.000
_cell.length_b   1.000
_cell.length_c   1.000
_cell.angle_alpha   90.00
_cell.angle_beta   90.00
_cell.angle_gamma   90.00
#
_symmetry.space_group_name_H-M   'P 1'
#
loop_
_entity.id
_entity.type
_entity.pdbx_description
1 polymer ?
#
loop_
_entity_poly.entity_id
_entity_poly.type
_entity_poly.pdbx_seq_one_letter_code
_entity_poly.pdbx_strand_id
1 'polypeptide(L)'
;MRNNVVKAGETDSEDYEKALERVYQDMMSRHNDPEIIRMREDNKKSLLGEGYSLWVKDILNLLQVYRNSTSDGERRGVWDHKPVMKEILPSYYRRDEVSSSGRQPVVFGVKLLGDGEYLYDHDFWGNISYGYTLAAAGYNDWITKGGARIDDLGRDLQKIIEEKKFMFDDQDEPMVDLGIKLYRKYGDKLTKEDLQREILENREILRRYKFEDMETRSVKARAGEDLAWVAKRNGVSQKDLAEELQRNARINTVYSGINENMSLREGTRINLPQKADRNYAALTPVSKGEFITTLPDKGRFVEQETKQKEMSVKEKSIFEELQKNNNPYEDMLYKPVEHISENELKNGMRYFLYENQDMRRKQQADEVQRKWYDNYYGTEAVKRDEFGKQIEPQSKRQPAKENGELQLSGNVSLSQAYREVARQASPWGVTALQKGLNSFEDGEILKEDGVLGQKTASRMKEALSRYGLTRVKQSIGYGGLATNLENSRGKPFTRDKLQQTMAAVHPVDSGLFLQKGLNRIG
;
A
#
# COMPACT_ATOMS: atom_id res chain seq x y z
N MET A 1 -19.14 -48.82 34.24
CA MET A 1 -18.41 -48.12 33.15
C MET A 1 -18.55 -46.63 33.40
N ARG A 2 -17.50 -45.96 33.86
CA ARG A 2 -17.50 -44.51 34.13
C ARG A 2 -17.22 -43.78 32.82
N ASN A 3 -18.15 -42.93 32.41
CA ASN A 3 -18.02 -42.05 31.24
C ASN A 3 -16.87 -41.06 31.48
N ASN A 4 -15.77 -41.25 30.77
CA ASN A 4 -14.73 -40.23 30.62
C ASN A 4 -15.24 -39.16 29.66
N VAL A 5 -15.98 -38.21 30.20
CA VAL A 5 -16.12 -36.89 29.57
C VAL A 5 -14.73 -36.27 29.58
N VAL A 6 -14.11 -36.21 28.40
CA VAL A 6 -12.88 -35.46 28.18
C VAL A 6 -13.19 -34.00 28.55
N LYS A 7 -12.70 -33.56 29.71
CA LYS A 7 -12.73 -32.15 30.10
C LYS A 7 -12.01 -31.37 29.00
N ALA A 8 -12.72 -30.40 28.42
CA ALA A 8 -12.14 -29.34 27.62
C ALA A 8 -10.93 -28.77 28.39
N GLY A 9 -9.80 -28.65 27.67
CA GLY A 9 -8.50 -28.35 28.24
C GLY A 9 -8.55 -27.17 29.21
N GLU A 10 -7.86 -27.35 30.33
CA GLU A 10 -7.41 -26.26 31.20
C GLU A 10 -6.85 -25.15 30.31
N THR A 11 -7.37 -23.94 30.48
CA THR A 11 -6.84 -22.73 29.88
C THR A 11 -5.34 -22.65 30.17
N ASP A 12 -4.53 -22.35 29.15
CA ASP A 12 -3.06 -22.14 29.21
C ASP A 12 -2.74 -20.86 30.05
N SER A 13 -3.00 -20.92 31.36
CA SER A 13 -2.80 -19.84 32.35
C SER A 13 -1.39 -19.24 32.26
N GLU A 14 -0.40 -20.09 31.97
CA GLU A 14 1.00 -19.69 31.83
C GLU A 14 1.25 -18.70 30.69
N ASP A 15 0.64 -18.91 29.51
CA ASP A 15 0.87 -18.04 28.34
C ASP A 15 0.20 -16.67 28.55
N TYR A 16 -0.97 -16.67 29.19
CA TYR A 16 -1.66 -15.45 29.64
C TYR A 16 -0.81 -14.67 30.63
N GLU A 17 -0.33 -15.32 31.69
CA GLU A 17 0.49 -14.68 32.72
C GLU A 17 1.80 -14.12 32.15
N LYS A 18 2.44 -14.83 31.20
CA LYS A 18 3.63 -14.33 30.50
C LYS A 18 3.33 -13.11 29.63
N ALA A 19 2.20 -13.10 28.92
CA ALA A 19 1.81 -11.96 28.09
C ALA A 19 1.49 -10.73 28.96
N LEU A 20 0.73 -10.92 30.04
CA LEU A 20 0.40 -9.90 31.02
C LEU A 20 1.67 -9.32 31.67
N GLU A 21 2.56 -10.19 32.16
CA GLU A 21 3.84 -9.79 32.75
C GLU A 21 4.69 -9.01 31.74
N ARG A 22 4.78 -9.49 30.49
CA ARG A 22 5.56 -8.81 29.45
C ARG A 22 5.06 -7.39 29.18
N VAL A 23 3.75 -7.21 29.02
CA VAL A 23 3.12 -5.91 28.77
C VAL A 23 3.28 -4.99 29.98
N TYR A 24 3.07 -5.53 31.18
CA TYR A 24 3.28 -4.80 32.42
C TYR A 24 4.71 -4.28 32.55
N GLN A 25 5.72 -5.14 32.37
CA GLN A 25 7.13 -4.74 32.44
C GLN A 25 7.48 -3.69 31.39
N ASP A 26 6.94 -3.83 30.17
CA ASP A 26 7.14 -2.86 29.11
C ASP A 26 6.53 -1.49 29.46
N MET A 27 5.29 -1.46 29.96
CA MET A 27 4.62 -0.24 30.44
C MET A 27 5.41 0.42 31.58
N MET A 28 5.88 -0.38 32.53
CA MET A 28 6.67 0.14 33.66
C MET A 28 8.05 0.66 33.23
N SER A 29 8.66 0.06 32.20
CA SER A 29 9.92 0.55 31.66
C SER A 29 9.81 1.97 31.07
N ARG A 30 8.63 2.38 30.60
CA ARG A 30 8.38 3.71 30.00
C ARG A 30 8.67 4.87 30.94
N HIS A 31 8.60 4.67 32.25
CA HIS A 31 8.91 5.72 33.22
C HIS A 31 10.39 6.07 33.27
N ASN A 32 11.26 5.15 32.85
CA ASN A 32 12.71 5.32 32.82
C ASN A 32 13.26 5.45 31.40
N ASP A 33 12.40 5.40 30.37
CA ASP A 33 12.79 5.54 28.98
C ASP A 33 13.18 7.01 28.71
N PRO A 34 14.45 7.31 28.35
CA PRO A 34 14.90 8.68 28.13
C PRO A 34 14.10 9.41 27.05
N GLU A 35 13.59 8.68 26.06
CA GLU A 35 12.78 9.25 25.00
C GLU A 35 11.40 9.68 25.53
N ILE A 36 10.76 8.84 26.35
CA ILE A 36 9.48 9.17 26.99
C ILE A 36 9.64 10.32 27.98
N ILE A 37 10.72 10.34 28.76
CA ILE A 37 11.03 11.45 29.69
C ILE A 37 11.20 12.76 28.92
N ARG A 38 11.98 12.75 27.83
CA ARG A 38 12.17 13.93 26.96
C ARG A 38 10.83 14.42 26.39
N MET A 39 10.01 13.51 25.85
CA MET A 39 8.69 13.85 25.31
C MET A 39 7.76 14.45 26.38
N ARG A 40 7.78 13.89 27.59
CA ARG A 40 7.00 14.38 28.74
C ARG A 40 7.44 15.79 29.15
N GLU A 41 8.73 16.09 29.15
CA GLU A 41 9.25 17.43 29.43
C GLU A 41 8.90 18.44 28.34
N ASP A 42 9.03 18.05 27.07
CA ASP A 42 8.65 18.87 25.93
C ASP A 42 7.16 19.24 25.99
N ASN A 43 6.29 18.26 26.27
CA ASN A 43 4.85 18.45 26.42
C ASN A 43 4.48 19.35 27.61
N LYS A 44 5.20 19.25 28.74
CA LYS A 44 4.99 20.14 29.90
C LYS A 44 5.29 21.60 29.56
N LYS A 45 6.32 21.87 28.75
CA LYS A 45 6.68 23.22 28.29
C LYS A 45 5.66 23.78 27.30
N SER A 46 5.13 22.93 26.41
CA SER A 46 4.04 23.25 25.47
C SER A 46 2.76 23.75 26.18
N LEU A 47 2.41 23.13 27.32
CA LEU A 47 1.23 23.52 28.14
C LEU A 47 1.37 24.87 28.86
N LEU A 48 2.59 25.44 28.98
CA LEU A 48 2.88 26.65 29.76
C LEU A 48 2.98 27.94 28.92
N GLY A 49 2.65 27.90 27.62
CA GLY A 49 2.38 29.11 26.83
C GLY A 49 3.50 29.62 25.92
N GLU A 50 4.50 28.80 25.58
CA GLU A 50 5.51 29.16 24.57
C GLU A 50 5.07 28.66 23.18
N GLY A 51 4.98 29.56 22.19
CA GLY A 51 4.24 29.39 20.93
C GLY A 51 4.74 28.34 19.90
N TYR A 52 4.10 28.37 18.72
CA TYR A 52 4.26 27.62 17.44
C TYR A 52 5.36 26.55 17.29
N SER A 53 6.59 26.82 17.76
CA SER A 53 7.74 25.89 17.79
C SER A 53 7.47 24.61 18.58
N LEU A 54 6.66 24.67 19.65
CA LEU A 54 6.39 23.51 20.51
C LEU A 54 5.39 22.52 19.88
N TRP A 55 4.47 22.99 19.05
CA TRP A 55 3.48 22.14 18.38
C TRP A 55 4.10 21.21 17.31
N VAL A 56 5.08 21.70 16.54
CA VAL A 56 5.83 20.87 15.56
C VAL A 56 6.60 19.75 16.27
N LYS A 57 7.14 20.01 17.47
CA LYS A 57 7.83 18.99 18.27
C LYS A 57 6.87 17.92 18.77
N ASP A 58 5.67 18.30 19.19
CA ASP A 58 4.65 17.35 19.65
C ASP A 58 4.29 16.33 18.55
N ILE A 59 4.24 16.75 17.30
CA ILE A 59 3.93 15.89 16.15
C ILE A 59 5.08 14.96 15.81
N LEU A 60 6.32 15.48 15.82
CA LEU A 60 7.50 14.65 15.62
C LEU A 60 7.62 13.59 16.73
N ASN A 61 7.30 13.95 17.96
CA ASN A 61 7.27 13.03 19.09
C ASN A 61 6.20 11.95 18.90
N LEU A 62 4.98 12.29 18.49
CA LEU A 62 3.92 11.32 18.19
C LEU A 62 4.31 10.36 17.04
N LEU A 63 4.91 10.88 15.98
CA LEU A 63 5.44 10.06 14.88
C LEU A 63 6.51 9.09 15.35
N GLN A 64 7.31 9.50 16.32
CA GLN A 64 8.36 8.68 16.89
C GLN A 64 7.79 7.58 17.80
N VAL A 65 6.78 7.88 18.63
CA VAL A 65 6.07 6.86 19.42
C VAL A 65 5.44 5.81 18.51
N TYR A 66 4.71 6.23 17.47
CA TYR A 66 4.11 5.30 16.51
C TYR A 66 5.15 4.44 15.80
N ARG A 67 6.25 5.04 15.34
CA ARG A 67 7.36 4.29 14.73
C ARG A 67 7.97 3.29 15.70
N ASN A 68 8.18 3.66 16.96
CA ASN A 68 8.74 2.72 17.92
C ASN A 68 7.76 1.59 18.24
N SER A 69 6.46 1.83 18.25
CA SER A 69 5.43 0.82 18.56
C SER A 69 5.00 -0.05 17.40
N THR A 70 5.45 0.24 16.17
CA THR A 70 5.08 -0.52 14.96
C THR A 70 6.31 -0.98 14.18
N SER A 71 6.28 -2.21 13.67
CA SER A 71 7.23 -2.67 12.66
C SER A 71 6.64 -2.54 11.26
N ASP A 72 7.47 -2.16 10.28
CA ASP A 72 7.08 -2.04 8.88
C ASP A 72 8.22 -2.53 7.97
N GLY A 73 7.94 -3.52 7.12
CA GLY A 73 8.97 -4.19 6.30
C GLY A 73 10.11 -4.75 7.13
N GLU A 74 11.34 -4.30 6.87
CA GLU A 74 12.54 -4.69 7.61
C GLU A 74 12.74 -3.89 8.91
N ARG A 75 12.02 -2.79 9.10
CA ARG A 75 12.13 -1.93 10.28
C ARG A 75 11.39 -2.57 11.45
N ARG A 76 12.12 -2.89 12.52
CA ARG A 76 11.53 -3.33 13.78
C ARG A 76 11.35 -2.16 14.73
N GLY A 77 10.12 -1.95 15.17
CA GLY A 77 9.81 -1.01 16.24
C GLY A 77 10.41 -1.49 17.56
N VAL A 78 11.08 -0.61 18.31
CA VAL A 78 11.71 -0.96 19.60
C VAL A 78 10.66 -1.35 20.65
N TRP A 79 9.44 -0.84 20.50
CA TRP A 79 8.29 -1.03 21.37
C TRP A 79 7.20 -1.88 20.70
N ASP A 80 7.51 -2.51 19.56
CA ASP A 80 6.58 -3.41 18.87
C ASP A 80 6.50 -4.74 19.62
N HIS A 81 5.28 -5.07 20.08
CA HIS A 81 4.99 -6.28 20.82
C HIS A 81 4.88 -7.51 19.93
N LYS A 82 4.65 -7.34 18.62
CA LYS A 82 4.38 -8.44 17.69
C LYS A 82 5.47 -9.53 17.64
N PRO A 83 6.78 -9.23 17.59
CA PRO A 83 7.80 -10.26 17.57
C PRO A 83 7.85 -11.08 18.85
N VAL A 84 7.77 -10.42 20.01
CA VAL A 84 7.88 -11.07 21.32
C VAL A 84 6.62 -11.86 21.66
N MET A 85 5.44 -11.30 21.34
CA MET A 85 4.16 -11.97 21.59
C MET A 85 4.01 -13.26 20.80
N LYS A 86 4.63 -13.38 19.62
CA LYS A 86 4.65 -14.64 18.86
C LYS A 86 5.41 -15.78 19.56
N GLU A 87 6.35 -15.46 20.43
CA GLU A 87 7.12 -16.45 21.21
C GLU A 87 6.34 -16.91 22.45
N ILE A 88 5.50 -16.03 23.00
CA ILE A 88 4.71 -16.28 24.21
C ILE A 88 3.39 -16.96 23.87
N LEU A 89 2.62 -16.37 22.96
CA LEU A 89 1.22 -16.69 22.73
C LEU A 89 1.05 -17.98 21.92
N PRO A 90 0.02 -18.78 22.22
CA PRO A 90 -0.38 -19.85 21.32
C PRO A 90 -0.87 -19.27 19.99
N SER A 91 -0.74 -20.08 18.94
CA SER A 91 -1.23 -19.76 17.61
C SER A 91 -2.41 -20.63 17.22
N TYR A 92 -3.31 -20.06 16.44
CA TYR A 92 -4.53 -20.65 15.94
C TYR A 92 -4.70 -20.31 14.46
N TYR A 93 -5.28 -21.24 13.70
CA TYR A 93 -5.80 -21.01 12.36
C TYR A 93 -7.23 -20.50 12.42
N ARG A 94 -7.59 -19.47 11.67
CA ARG A 94 -9.00 -19.06 11.51
C ARG A 94 -9.77 -20.08 10.67
N ARG A 95 -11.00 -20.40 11.08
CA ARG A 95 -11.90 -21.33 10.38
C ARG A 95 -12.85 -20.61 9.43
N ASP A 96 -13.24 -19.42 9.82
CA ASP A 96 -14.17 -18.53 9.12
C ASP A 96 -13.50 -17.80 7.96
N GLU A 97 -12.18 -17.66 8.01
CA GLU A 97 -11.37 -17.20 6.90
C GLU A 97 -10.50 -18.31 6.33
N VAL A 98 -10.65 -18.52 5.03
CA VAL A 98 -9.77 -19.36 4.24
C VAL A 98 -9.31 -18.52 3.06
N SER A 99 -8.00 -18.38 2.89
CA SER A 99 -7.42 -17.72 1.73
C SER A 99 -7.79 -18.45 0.44
N SER A 100 -7.62 -17.78 -0.70
CA SER A 100 -7.78 -18.38 -2.03
C SER A 100 -6.84 -19.57 -2.30
N SER A 101 -5.81 -19.80 -1.49
CA SER A 101 -4.97 -21.02 -1.49
C SER A 101 -5.52 -22.18 -0.65
N GLY A 102 -6.70 -22.04 -0.04
CA GLY A 102 -7.22 -23.01 0.93
C GLY A 102 -6.57 -22.91 2.32
N ARG A 103 -5.66 -21.94 2.53
CA ARG A 103 -4.86 -21.77 3.75
C ARG A 103 -5.54 -20.84 4.75
N GLN A 104 -5.44 -21.16 6.03
CA GLN A 104 -6.12 -20.45 7.10
C GLN A 104 -5.20 -19.37 7.71
N PRO A 105 -5.64 -18.10 7.89
CA PRO A 105 -4.87 -17.08 8.59
C PRO A 105 -4.48 -17.51 10.00
N VAL A 106 -3.31 -17.05 10.46
CA VAL A 106 -2.80 -17.39 11.80
C VAL A 106 -2.99 -16.22 12.77
N VAL A 107 -3.67 -16.50 13.88
CA VAL A 107 -3.86 -15.59 15.02
C VAL A 107 -2.99 -16.07 16.17
N PHE A 108 -2.20 -15.17 16.76
CA PHE A 108 -1.44 -15.41 17.99
C PHE A 108 -2.19 -14.76 19.13
N GLY A 109 -2.76 -15.54 20.04
CA GLY A 109 -3.63 -15.01 21.07
C GLY A 109 -3.87 -15.97 22.21
N VAL A 110 -4.45 -15.48 23.29
CA VAL A 110 -4.80 -16.28 24.47
C VAL A 110 -6.20 -15.91 24.94
N LYS A 111 -6.86 -16.81 25.67
CA LYS A 111 -8.12 -16.51 26.33
C LYS A 111 -7.87 -15.73 27.61
N LEU A 112 -8.71 -14.74 27.91
CA LEU A 112 -8.69 -14.12 29.24
C LEU A 112 -9.26 -15.08 30.29
N LEU A 113 -8.85 -14.89 31.54
CA LEU A 113 -9.40 -15.66 32.66
C LEU A 113 -10.91 -15.44 32.75
N GLY A 114 -11.67 -16.53 32.75
CA GLY A 114 -13.14 -16.49 32.79
C GLY A 114 -13.82 -16.18 31.45
N ASP A 115 -13.07 -15.93 30.37
CA ASP A 115 -13.60 -15.78 29.01
C ASP A 115 -13.24 -16.99 28.15
N GLY A 116 -14.16 -17.95 28.08
CA GLY A 116 -14.01 -19.14 27.23
C GLY A 116 -14.31 -18.90 25.75
N GLU A 117 -14.94 -17.77 25.42
CA GLU A 117 -15.58 -17.51 24.14
C GLU A 117 -14.68 -16.70 23.21
N TYR A 118 -13.83 -15.82 23.75
CA TYR A 118 -13.01 -14.93 22.94
C TYR A 118 -11.51 -15.19 23.10
N LEU A 119 -10.77 -14.96 22.02
CA LEU A 119 -9.32 -15.01 21.93
C LEU A 119 -8.79 -13.59 21.76
N TYR A 120 -7.79 -13.22 22.57
CA TYR A 120 -7.21 -11.89 22.65
C TYR A 120 -5.78 -11.94 22.10
N ASP A 121 -5.57 -11.26 20.99
CA ASP A 121 -4.38 -11.43 20.17
C ASP A 121 -3.24 -10.46 20.53
N HIS A 122 -2.13 -10.55 19.82
CA HIS A 122 -0.98 -9.66 20.05
C HIS A 122 -1.31 -8.16 19.94
N ASP A 123 -2.22 -7.76 19.05
CA ASP A 123 -2.59 -6.35 18.88
C ASP A 123 -3.41 -5.86 20.07
N PHE A 124 -4.22 -6.71 20.71
CA PHE A 124 -4.88 -6.39 21.99
C PHE A 124 -3.87 -5.96 23.06
N TRP A 125 -2.81 -6.73 23.25
CA TRP A 125 -1.76 -6.43 24.23
C TRP A 125 -0.92 -5.20 23.84
N GLY A 126 -0.56 -5.10 22.56
CA GLY A 126 0.23 -4.00 22.02
C GLY A 126 -0.48 -2.66 22.14
N ASN A 127 -1.78 -2.60 21.84
CA ASN A 127 -2.57 -1.38 21.86
C ASN A 127 -2.78 -0.84 23.29
N ILE A 128 -2.92 -1.71 24.29
CA ILE A 128 -2.95 -1.30 25.71
C ILE A 128 -1.62 -0.65 26.11
N SER A 129 -0.49 -1.28 25.79
CA SER A 129 0.83 -0.70 26.07
C SER A 129 1.05 0.62 25.30
N TYR A 130 0.58 0.70 24.06
CA TYR A 130 0.67 1.91 23.23
C TYR A 130 -0.08 3.09 23.87
N GLY A 131 -1.33 2.89 24.27
CA GLY A 131 -2.13 3.91 24.95
C GLY A 131 -1.48 4.39 26.26
N TYR A 132 -0.94 3.46 27.05
CA TYR A 132 -0.21 3.80 28.27
C TYR A 132 1.06 4.60 27.97
N THR A 133 1.80 4.22 26.94
CA THR A 133 3.02 4.91 26.50
C THR A 133 2.72 6.34 26.04
N LEU A 134 1.62 6.55 25.29
CA LEU A 134 1.17 7.89 24.90
C LEU A 134 0.87 8.77 26.13
N ALA A 135 0.12 8.24 27.09
CA ALA A 135 -0.19 8.94 28.32
C ALA A 135 1.07 9.21 29.17
N ALA A 136 1.99 8.25 29.23
CA ALA A 136 3.29 8.40 29.88
C ALA A 136 4.17 9.47 29.23
N ALA A 137 4.08 9.65 27.92
CA ALA A 137 4.73 10.73 27.20
C ALA A 137 4.02 12.09 27.39
N GLY A 138 2.82 12.14 27.99
CA GLY A 138 2.07 13.37 28.24
C GLY A 138 0.93 13.65 27.26
N TYR A 139 0.60 12.71 26.37
CA TYR A 139 -0.47 12.85 25.37
C TYR A 139 -1.84 12.38 25.88
N ASN A 140 -2.19 12.81 27.10
CA ASN A 140 -3.34 12.29 27.86
C ASN A 140 -4.71 12.47 27.18
N ASP A 141 -4.87 13.45 26.28
CA ASP A 141 -6.17 13.85 25.73
C ASP A 141 -6.24 13.77 24.20
N TRP A 142 -5.35 13.02 23.55
CA TRP A 142 -5.31 12.95 22.08
C TRP A 142 -6.64 12.47 21.47
N ILE A 143 -7.25 11.41 22.01
CA ILE A 143 -8.50 10.82 21.49
C ILE A 143 -9.67 11.82 21.56
N THR A 144 -9.71 12.70 22.56
CA THR A 144 -10.78 13.71 22.70
C THR A 144 -10.43 15.09 22.12
N LYS A 145 -9.14 15.44 21.97
CA LYS A 145 -8.69 16.74 21.43
C LYS A 145 -8.37 16.71 19.92
N GLY A 146 -8.30 15.53 19.31
CA GLY A 146 -8.18 15.39 17.85
C GLY A 146 -9.32 16.06 17.07
N GLY A 147 -10.47 16.33 17.70
CA GLY A 147 -11.58 17.05 17.09
C GLY A 147 -11.69 18.56 17.40
N ALA A 148 -11.00 19.08 18.43
CA ALA A 148 -11.34 20.40 19.01
C ALA A 148 -10.21 21.45 19.00
N ARG A 149 -8.99 21.11 18.56
CA ARG A 149 -7.84 22.06 18.49
C ARG A 149 -7.28 22.27 17.08
N ILE A 150 -8.01 21.85 16.04
CA ILE A 150 -7.55 21.90 14.64
C ILE A 150 -8.04 23.17 13.90
N ASP A 151 -8.81 24.03 14.58
CA ASP A 151 -9.65 25.00 13.88
C ASP A 151 -9.01 26.34 13.44
N ASP A 152 -7.68 26.56 13.55
CA ASP A 152 -7.11 27.81 12.99
C ASP A 152 -5.74 27.75 12.31
N LEU A 153 -5.13 26.57 12.10
CA LEU A 153 -3.95 26.47 11.20
C LEU A 153 -3.65 25.03 10.72
N GLY A 154 -4.68 24.19 10.54
CA GLY A 154 -4.57 22.73 10.61
C GLY A 154 -4.66 21.88 9.34
N ARG A 155 -4.64 22.42 8.11
CA ARG A 155 -4.86 21.59 6.89
C ARG A 155 -3.67 20.72 6.47
N ASP A 156 -2.45 21.24 6.54
CA ASP A 156 -1.25 20.49 6.11
C ASP A 156 -0.85 19.40 7.10
N LEU A 157 -1.27 19.56 8.36
CA LEU A 157 -0.96 18.60 9.40
C LEU A 157 -2.00 17.50 9.55
N GLN A 158 -3.26 17.84 9.32
CA GLN A 158 -4.33 16.86 9.19
C GLN A 158 -4.02 15.85 8.08
N LYS A 159 -3.42 16.31 6.96
CA LYS A 159 -2.85 15.42 5.94
C LYS A 159 -1.74 14.51 6.46
N ILE A 160 -0.79 14.98 7.28
CA ILE A 160 0.28 14.11 7.81
C ILE A 160 -0.28 13.02 8.75
N ILE A 161 -1.32 13.34 9.51
CA ILE A 161 -2.01 12.44 10.44
C ILE A 161 -2.91 11.44 9.68
N GLU A 162 -3.59 11.89 8.62
CA GLU A 162 -4.45 11.08 7.75
C GLU A 162 -3.63 10.20 6.77
N GLU A 163 -2.57 10.74 6.17
CA GLU A 163 -1.65 10.01 5.27
C GLU A 163 -0.79 8.99 6.03
N LYS A 164 -0.54 9.21 7.34
CA LYS A 164 0.06 8.22 8.25
C LYS A 164 -0.96 7.63 9.22
N LYS A 165 -2.17 7.30 8.76
CA LYS A 165 -3.21 6.52 9.50
C LYS A 165 -3.01 6.48 11.02
N PHE A 166 -3.14 7.63 11.70
CA PHE A 166 -3.31 7.66 13.17
C PHE A 166 -4.76 7.40 13.56
N MET A 167 -5.45 6.57 12.79
CA MET A 167 -6.81 6.15 13.03
C MET A 167 -6.75 4.66 13.36
N PHE A 168 -6.86 4.37 14.65
CA PHE A 168 -7.22 3.04 15.10
C PHE A 168 -8.53 2.65 14.41
N ASP A 169 -8.66 1.40 13.99
CA ASP A 169 -10.00 0.94 13.63
C ASP A 169 -10.87 0.85 14.89
N ASP A 170 -12.18 0.70 14.70
CA ASP A 170 -13.15 0.63 15.80
C ASP A 170 -12.84 -0.48 16.83
N GLN A 171 -12.06 -1.51 16.45
CA GLN A 171 -11.67 -2.61 17.32
C GLN A 171 -10.42 -2.30 18.15
N ASP A 172 -9.58 -1.36 17.73
CA ASP A 172 -8.31 -1.02 18.40
C ASP A 172 -8.45 0.11 19.42
N GLU A 173 -9.39 1.03 19.20
CA GLU A 173 -9.65 2.20 20.06
C GLU A 173 -9.89 1.83 21.55
N PRO A 174 -10.70 0.81 21.91
CA PRO A 174 -10.97 0.48 23.30
C PRO A 174 -9.71 0.06 24.10
N MET A 175 -8.76 -0.62 23.46
CA MET A 175 -7.51 -1.04 24.10
C MET A 175 -6.59 0.14 24.37
N VAL A 176 -6.49 1.06 23.41
CA VAL A 176 -5.68 2.27 23.56
C VAL A 176 -6.25 3.16 24.67
N ASP A 177 -7.56 3.34 24.69
CA ASP A 177 -8.23 4.11 25.75
C ASP A 177 -8.04 3.46 27.13
N LEU A 178 -8.09 2.13 27.24
CA LEU A 178 -7.74 1.42 28.46
C LEU A 178 -6.30 1.74 28.91
N GLY A 179 -5.33 1.69 28.00
CA GLY A 179 -3.94 2.06 28.27
C GLY A 179 -3.80 3.48 28.84
N ILE A 180 -4.50 4.45 28.25
CA ILE A 180 -4.51 5.84 28.71
C ILE A 180 -5.14 5.95 30.11
N LYS A 181 -6.28 5.28 30.33
CA LYS A 181 -6.97 5.25 31.63
C LYS A 181 -6.09 4.64 32.73
N LEU A 182 -5.36 3.57 32.43
CA LEU A 182 -4.42 2.93 33.34
C LEU A 182 -3.33 3.89 33.81
N TYR A 183 -2.70 4.63 32.89
CA TYR A 183 -1.71 5.64 33.25
C TYR A 183 -2.30 6.77 34.08
N ARG A 184 -3.48 7.28 33.70
CA ARG A 184 -4.16 8.35 34.46
C ARG A 184 -4.52 7.92 35.88
N LYS A 185 -4.95 6.67 36.07
CA LYS A 185 -5.41 6.14 37.35
C LYS A 185 -4.26 5.75 38.26
N TYR A 186 -3.24 5.09 37.72
CA TYR A 186 -2.17 4.49 38.53
C TYR A 186 -0.79 5.09 38.27
N GLY A 187 -0.53 5.60 37.08
CA GLY A 187 0.79 6.13 36.70
C GLY A 187 1.90 5.11 36.95
N ASP A 188 2.99 5.54 37.57
CA ASP A 188 4.14 4.72 37.98
C ASP A 188 3.84 3.74 39.14
N LYS A 189 2.65 3.80 39.72
CA LYS A 189 2.19 2.90 40.78
C LYS A 189 1.32 1.76 40.26
N LEU A 190 1.14 1.64 38.94
CA LEU A 190 0.42 0.53 38.35
C LEU A 190 1.05 -0.79 38.82
N THR A 191 0.25 -1.68 39.37
CA THR A 191 0.66 -3.07 39.64
C THR A 191 0.17 -3.99 38.53
N LYS A 192 0.74 -5.19 38.44
CA LYS A 192 0.29 -6.21 37.49
C LYS A 192 -1.15 -6.64 37.78
N GLU A 193 -1.51 -6.71 39.05
CA GLU A 193 -2.84 -7.05 39.54
C GLU A 193 -3.86 -5.97 39.15
N ASP A 194 -3.46 -4.69 39.16
CA ASP A 194 -4.29 -3.60 38.66
C ASP A 194 -4.53 -3.71 37.15
N LEU A 195 -3.47 -3.97 36.37
CA LEU A 195 -3.58 -4.18 34.91
C LEU A 195 -4.55 -5.34 34.60
N GLN A 196 -4.37 -6.47 35.27
CA GLN A 196 -5.23 -7.64 35.12
C GLN A 196 -6.69 -7.32 35.47
N ARG A 197 -6.93 -6.66 36.61
CA ARG A 197 -8.27 -6.30 37.05
C ARG A 197 -8.98 -5.43 36.01
N GLU A 198 -8.31 -4.38 35.54
CA GLU A 198 -8.89 -3.43 34.58
C GLU A 198 -9.18 -4.09 33.22
N ILE A 199 -8.31 -5.00 32.76
CA ILE A 199 -8.57 -5.81 31.56
C ILE A 199 -9.84 -6.66 31.75
N LEU A 200 -9.97 -7.34 32.89
CA LEU A 200 -11.09 -8.24 33.16
C LEU A 200 -12.42 -7.51 33.38
N GLU A 201 -12.39 -6.32 33.98
CA GLU A 201 -13.54 -5.44 34.18
C GLU A 201 -14.05 -4.84 32.85
N ASN A 202 -13.15 -4.59 31.89
CA ASN A 202 -13.48 -4.03 30.59
C ASN A 202 -13.58 -5.08 29.48
N ARG A 203 -13.49 -6.38 29.79
CA ARG A 203 -13.36 -7.48 28.80
C ARG A 203 -14.38 -7.44 27.66
N GLU A 204 -15.62 -7.02 27.92
CA GLU A 204 -16.70 -7.04 26.92
C GLU A 204 -16.45 -6.11 25.74
N ILE A 205 -15.88 -4.92 26.00
CA ILE A 205 -15.54 -3.93 24.96
C ILE A 205 -14.18 -4.19 24.33
N LEU A 206 -13.42 -5.15 24.86
CA LEU A 206 -12.07 -5.51 24.39
C LEU A 206 -12.05 -6.81 23.58
N ARG A 207 -13.22 -7.41 23.31
CA ARG A 207 -13.35 -8.68 22.59
C ARG A 207 -12.76 -8.57 21.19
N ARG A 208 -11.95 -9.57 20.80
CA ARG A 208 -11.29 -9.62 19.49
C ARG A 208 -11.90 -10.69 18.59
N TYR A 209 -11.51 -11.95 18.79
CA TYR A 209 -11.92 -13.05 17.93
C TYR A 209 -12.75 -14.05 18.72
N LYS A 210 -13.84 -14.55 18.13
CA LYS A 210 -14.55 -15.68 18.71
C LYS A 210 -13.71 -16.95 18.59
N PHE A 211 -13.60 -17.69 19.68
CA PHE A 211 -12.79 -18.90 19.75
C PHE A 211 -13.42 -20.07 18.98
N GLU A 212 -14.73 -20.09 18.77
CA GLU A 212 -15.41 -21.10 17.95
C GLU A 212 -14.91 -21.10 16.49
N ASP A 213 -14.49 -19.93 16.02
CA ASP A 213 -13.91 -19.70 14.70
C ASP A 213 -12.41 -20.04 14.65
N MET A 214 -11.82 -20.57 15.74
CA MET A 214 -10.40 -20.89 15.82
C MET A 214 -10.15 -22.39 15.77
N GLU A 215 -9.10 -22.78 15.06
CA GLU A 215 -8.54 -24.13 15.02
C GLU A 215 -7.13 -24.11 15.61
N THR A 216 -6.84 -24.97 16.59
CA THR A 216 -5.54 -25.00 17.25
C THR A 216 -4.41 -25.26 16.25
N ARG A 217 -3.44 -24.35 16.18
CA ARG A 217 -2.22 -24.50 15.39
C ARG A 217 -1.08 -24.97 16.26
N SER A 218 -0.79 -24.29 17.38
CA SER A 218 0.34 -24.68 18.23
C SER A 218 -0.11 -25.52 19.43
N VAL A 219 0.57 -26.63 19.68
CA VAL A 219 0.37 -27.49 20.87
C VAL A 219 1.66 -27.67 21.64
N LYS A 220 1.58 -27.76 22.98
CA LYS A 220 2.72 -28.12 23.83
C LYS A 220 2.90 -29.64 23.86
N ALA A 221 4.12 -30.12 23.67
CA ALA A 221 4.48 -31.53 23.86
C ALA A 221 4.45 -31.89 25.35
N ARG A 222 3.92 -33.08 25.68
CA ARG A 222 3.96 -33.61 27.06
C ARG A 222 5.26 -34.35 27.31
N ALA A 223 5.63 -34.51 28.58
CA ALA A 223 6.82 -35.27 28.96
C ALA A 223 6.83 -36.67 28.32
N GLY A 224 7.89 -36.97 27.58
CA GLY A 224 8.08 -38.26 26.90
C GLY A 224 7.32 -38.43 25.58
N GLU A 225 6.59 -37.41 25.09
CA GLU A 225 5.98 -37.48 23.75
C GLU A 225 7.04 -37.38 22.65
N ASP A 226 6.86 -38.18 21.59
CA ASP A 226 7.52 -38.02 20.30
C ASP A 226 6.53 -37.44 19.27
N LEU A 227 6.98 -37.22 18.04
CA LEU A 227 6.13 -36.67 16.98
C LEU A 227 4.96 -37.59 16.60
N ALA A 228 5.10 -38.91 16.72
CA ALA A 228 4.04 -39.85 16.42
C ALA A 228 2.89 -39.72 17.43
N TRP A 229 3.23 -39.57 18.71
CA TRP A 229 2.26 -39.31 19.78
C TRP A 229 1.53 -37.97 19.60
N VAL A 230 2.27 -36.90 19.29
CA VAL A 230 1.69 -35.58 19.02
C VAL A 230 0.77 -35.65 17.79
N ALA A 231 1.18 -36.33 16.72
CA ALA A 231 0.37 -36.48 15.51
C ALA A 231 -0.95 -37.23 15.80
N LYS A 232 -0.85 -38.38 16.48
CA LYS A 232 -1.99 -39.23 16.83
C LYS A 232 -3.02 -38.51 17.71
N ARG A 233 -2.58 -37.81 18.76
CA ARG A 233 -3.52 -37.14 19.68
C ARG A 233 -4.24 -35.94 19.07
N ASN A 234 -3.68 -35.35 18.01
CA ASN A 234 -4.26 -34.20 17.32
C ASN A 234 -4.90 -34.58 15.97
N GLY A 235 -4.97 -35.87 15.64
CA GLY A 235 -5.64 -36.36 14.44
C GLY A 235 -4.95 -35.96 13.13
N VAL A 236 -3.62 -35.84 13.13
CA VAL A 236 -2.82 -35.53 11.93
C VAL A 236 -1.85 -36.68 11.62
N SER A 237 -1.42 -36.80 10.37
CA SER A 237 -0.42 -37.83 10.02
C SER A 237 0.97 -37.41 10.54
N GLN A 238 1.79 -38.38 10.95
CA GLN A 238 3.16 -38.12 11.39
C GLN A 238 3.99 -37.48 10.27
N LYS A 239 3.73 -37.88 9.02
CA LYS A 239 4.38 -37.33 7.83
C LYS A 239 4.08 -35.85 7.64
N ASP A 240 2.80 -35.46 7.67
CA ASP A 240 2.40 -34.06 7.49
C ASP A 240 2.94 -33.18 8.63
N LEU A 241 2.98 -33.73 9.86
CA LEU A 241 3.57 -33.04 11.01
C LEU A 241 5.09 -32.85 10.85
N ALA A 242 5.81 -33.85 10.32
CA ALA A 242 7.24 -33.76 10.07
C ALA A 242 7.56 -32.77 8.94
N GLU A 243 6.79 -32.78 7.84
CA GLU A 243 6.94 -31.80 6.75
C GLU A 243 6.67 -30.37 7.23
N GLU A 244 5.67 -30.19 8.08
CA GLU A 244 5.37 -28.89 8.70
C GLU A 244 6.51 -28.40 9.59
N LEU A 245 7.14 -29.29 10.37
CA LEU A 245 8.31 -28.94 11.17
C LEU A 245 9.53 -28.58 10.32
N GLN A 246 9.76 -29.27 9.20
CA GLN A 246 10.81 -28.92 8.25
C GLN A 246 10.56 -27.54 7.60
N ARG A 247 9.30 -27.20 7.28
CA ARG A 247 8.95 -25.85 6.81
C ARG A 247 9.22 -24.80 7.88
N ASN A 248 8.80 -25.05 9.12
CA ASN A 248 9.03 -24.16 10.25
C ASN A 248 10.54 -23.97 10.54
N ALA A 249 11.37 -25.01 10.38
CA ALA A 249 12.82 -24.95 10.57
C ALA A 249 13.55 -24.04 9.57
N ARG A 250 13.00 -23.84 8.36
CA ARG A 250 13.56 -22.90 7.37
C ARG A 250 13.33 -21.43 7.74
N ILE A 251 12.38 -21.17 8.64
CA ILE A 251 11.93 -19.83 9.02
C ILE A 251 12.41 -19.49 10.44
N ASN A 252 12.44 -20.48 11.33
CA ASN A 252 12.87 -20.32 12.70
C ASN A 252 13.75 -21.51 13.14
N THR A 253 15.00 -21.20 13.48
CA THR A 253 16.02 -22.17 13.89
C THR A 253 15.67 -22.92 15.18
N VAL A 254 14.69 -22.46 15.98
CA VAL A 254 14.17 -23.21 17.13
C VAL A 254 13.63 -24.59 16.71
N TYR A 255 13.16 -24.73 15.46
CA TYR A 255 12.67 -25.99 14.91
C TYR A 255 13.73 -26.80 14.18
N SER A 256 14.93 -26.26 13.92
CA SER A 256 15.97 -26.93 13.13
C SER A 256 16.62 -28.12 13.84
N GLY A 257 16.32 -28.32 15.13
CA GLY A 257 16.75 -29.48 15.91
C GLY A 257 15.71 -30.59 16.03
N ILE A 258 14.48 -30.40 15.52
CA ILE A 258 13.38 -31.38 15.69
C ILE A 258 13.38 -32.41 14.57
N ASN A 259 13.53 -33.70 14.91
CA ASN A 259 13.50 -34.81 13.95
C ASN A 259 12.43 -35.86 14.29
N GLU A 260 12.13 -36.73 13.32
CA GLU A 260 11.04 -37.70 13.33
C GLU A 260 11.06 -38.69 14.51
N ASN A 261 12.24 -38.91 15.10
CA ASN A 261 12.52 -39.97 16.06
C ASN A 261 12.99 -39.46 17.44
N MET A 262 12.98 -38.14 17.67
CA MET A 262 13.43 -37.59 18.95
C MET A 262 12.30 -37.48 19.97
N SER A 263 12.63 -37.71 21.23
CA SER A 263 11.78 -37.32 22.34
C SER A 263 11.72 -35.79 22.44
N LEU A 264 10.51 -35.24 22.51
CA LEU A 264 10.30 -33.81 22.70
C LEU A 264 10.47 -33.45 24.17
N ARG A 265 11.08 -32.29 24.43
CA ARG A 265 11.09 -31.75 25.79
C ARG A 265 9.67 -31.34 26.16
N GLU A 266 9.28 -31.58 27.40
CA GLU A 266 7.99 -31.11 27.91
C GLU A 266 7.85 -29.60 27.69
N GLY A 267 6.67 -29.16 27.25
CA GLY A 267 6.39 -27.77 26.93
C GLY A 267 6.87 -27.31 25.55
N THR A 268 7.62 -28.13 24.78
CA THR A 268 8.04 -27.77 23.42
C THR A 268 6.83 -27.48 22.55
N ARG A 269 6.76 -26.28 21.96
CA ARG A 269 5.63 -25.86 21.13
C ARG A 269 5.79 -26.40 19.71
N ILE A 270 4.83 -27.22 19.28
CA ILE A 270 4.79 -27.86 17.96
C ILE A 270 3.62 -27.28 17.16
N ASN A 271 3.90 -26.86 15.92
CA ASN A 271 2.86 -26.37 15.01
C ASN A 271 2.24 -27.55 14.24
N LEU A 272 0.92 -27.69 14.34
CA LEU A 272 0.14 -28.65 13.59
C LEU A 272 -0.06 -28.16 12.15
N PRO A 273 -0.10 -29.08 11.17
CA PRO A 273 -0.44 -28.73 9.80
C PRO A 273 -1.89 -28.22 9.72
N GLN A 274 -2.11 -27.18 8.93
CA GLN A 274 -3.44 -26.67 8.60
C GLN A 274 -4.21 -27.64 7.71
N LYS A 275 -5.53 -27.48 7.61
CA LYS A 275 -6.41 -28.40 6.87
C LYS A 275 -6.00 -28.62 5.41
N ALA A 276 -5.52 -27.59 4.71
CA ALA A 276 -5.07 -27.70 3.33
C ALA A 276 -3.86 -28.64 3.15
N ASP A 277 -3.05 -28.82 4.19
CA ASP A 277 -1.85 -29.64 4.16
C ASP A 277 -2.07 -31.01 4.80
N ARG A 278 -3.28 -31.29 5.28
CA ARG A 278 -3.66 -32.60 5.81
C ARG A 278 -4.07 -33.49 4.65
N ASN A 279 -3.20 -34.43 4.28
CA ASN A 279 -3.69 -35.61 3.60
C ASN A 279 -4.41 -36.44 4.67
N TYR A 280 -5.74 -36.45 4.65
CA TYR A 280 -6.48 -37.44 5.43
C TYR A 280 -5.93 -38.80 5.05
N ALA A 281 -5.39 -39.53 6.03
CA ALA A 281 -5.01 -40.93 5.87
C ALA A 281 -6.30 -41.75 5.71
N ALA A 282 -6.93 -41.65 4.55
CA ALA A 282 -7.77 -42.70 4.02
C ALA A 282 -6.84 -43.79 3.51
N LEU A 283 -7.09 -45.01 3.96
CA LEU A 283 -6.39 -46.23 3.57
C LEU A 283 -6.26 -46.33 2.02
N THR A 284 -5.05 -46.63 1.54
CA THR A 284 -4.57 -46.92 0.14
C THR A 284 -5.49 -47.80 -0.75
N PRO A 285 -5.27 -48.01 -2.11
CA PRO A 285 -4.15 -47.62 -3.03
C PRO A 285 -4.44 -47.24 -4.55
N VAL A 286 -3.45 -46.59 -5.22
CA VAL A 286 -2.83 -46.78 -6.60
C VAL A 286 -3.58 -46.45 -7.94
N SER A 287 -3.07 -45.48 -8.75
CA SER A 287 -2.29 -45.65 -10.04
C SER A 287 -2.26 -44.45 -11.04
N LYS A 288 -1.04 -44.20 -11.55
CA LYS A 288 -0.50 -43.75 -12.88
C LYS A 288 -1.31 -42.91 -13.89
N GLY A 289 -0.62 -41.92 -14.49
CA GLY A 289 -0.85 -41.45 -15.89
C GLY A 289 -0.11 -40.14 -16.27
N GLU A 290 0.81 -40.20 -17.24
CA GLU A 290 1.61 -39.11 -17.84
C GLU A 290 0.85 -38.30 -18.91
N PHE A 291 1.32 -37.10 -19.31
CA PHE A 291 1.69 -36.68 -20.71
C PHE A 291 2.03 -35.16 -20.84
N ILE A 292 2.63 -34.77 -21.98
CA ILE A 292 3.67 -33.75 -22.23
C ILE A 292 3.31 -32.71 -23.35
N THR A 293 3.83 -31.46 -23.27
CA THR A 293 4.15 -30.40 -24.31
C THR A 293 3.03 -29.74 -25.17
N THR A 294 3.09 -28.50 -25.74
CA THR A 294 4.13 -27.73 -26.52
C THR A 294 3.76 -26.22 -26.66
N LEU A 295 4.72 -25.38 -27.12
CA LEU A 295 4.63 -23.95 -27.55
C LEU A 295 4.79 -23.78 -29.09
N PRO A 296 4.40 -22.63 -29.69
CA PRO A 296 5.03 -22.10 -30.91
C PRO A 296 5.39 -20.58 -30.89
N ASP A 297 5.93 -20.09 -32.02
CA ASP A 297 7.13 -19.25 -32.22
C ASP A 297 6.88 -17.86 -32.88
N LYS A 298 7.97 -17.07 -33.05
CA LYS A 298 8.18 -15.63 -33.33
C LYS A 298 7.78 -15.04 -34.71
N GLY A 299 7.69 -13.69 -34.78
CA GLY A 299 7.76 -12.85 -36.00
C GLY A 299 8.54 -11.53 -35.83
N ARG A 300 9.29 -11.09 -36.87
CA ARG A 300 10.32 -10.01 -36.95
C ARG A 300 9.79 -8.61 -37.33
N PHE A 301 10.53 -7.54 -36.99
CA PHE A 301 10.44 -6.16 -37.57
C PHE A 301 11.81 -5.62 -38.04
N VAL A 302 11.78 -4.66 -38.97
CA VAL A 302 12.90 -4.07 -39.75
C VAL A 302 13.04 -2.57 -39.39
N GLU A 303 14.27 -2.07 -39.21
CA GLU A 303 14.61 -0.65 -38.94
C GLU A 303 15.07 0.12 -40.20
N GLN A 304 14.71 1.40 -40.31
CA GLN A 304 15.32 2.38 -41.23
C GLN A 304 15.63 3.70 -40.48
N GLU A 305 16.90 4.11 -40.50
CA GLU A 305 17.41 5.37 -39.93
C GLU A 305 17.23 6.58 -40.89
N THR A 306 16.91 7.77 -40.36
CA THR A 306 16.90 9.04 -41.12
C THR A 306 17.65 10.17 -40.38
N LYS A 307 18.46 10.94 -41.13
CA LYS A 307 19.31 12.08 -40.69
C LYS A 307 18.48 13.29 -40.23
N GLN A 308 18.83 13.90 -39.08
CA GLN A 308 18.13 15.05 -38.47
C GLN A 308 18.47 16.41 -39.14
N LYS A 309 17.45 17.21 -39.46
CA LYS A 309 17.50 18.60 -39.95
C LYS A 309 17.61 19.58 -38.75
N GLU A 310 18.42 20.64 -38.84
CA GLU A 310 18.57 21.65 -37.76
C GLU A 310 17.27 22.42 -37.48
N MET A 311 16.99 22.67 -36.19
CA MET A 311 15.76 23.33 -35.69
C MET A 311 15.87 24.86 -35.72
N SER A 312 14.77 25.56 -36.00
CA SER A 312 14.71 27.02 -35.87
C SER A 312 14.76 27.49 -34.39
N VAL A 313 15.08 28.76 -34.13
CA VAL A 313 15.16 29.30 -32.74
C VAL A 313 13.84 29.14 -31.98
N LYS A 314 12.70 29.40 -32.63
CA LYS A 314 11.36 29.25 -32.02
C LYS A 314 10.99 27.78 -31.81
N GLU A 315 11.29 26.91 -32.78
CA GLU A 315 11.12 25.45 -32.66
C GLU A 315 11.93 24.91 -31.48
N LYS A 316 13.20 25.33 -31.35
CA LYS A 316 14.09 24.93 -30.26
C LYS A 316 13.54 25.39 -28.90
N SER A 317 13.07 26.63 -28.79
CA SER A 317 12.48 27.16 -27.55
C SER A 317 11.26 26.35 -27.10
N ILE A 318 10.31 26.06 -28.00
CA ILE A 318 9.10 25.29 -27.66
C ILE A 318 9.48 23.85 -27.28
N PHE A 319 10.42 23.25 -27.99
CA PHE A 319 10.91 21.91 -27.70
C PHE A 319 11.56 21.82 -26.32
N GLU A 320 12.44 22.76 -25.98
CA GLU A 320 13.11 22.82 -24.67
C GLU A 320 12.11 23.07 -23.54
N GLU A 321 11.10 23.92 -23.74
CA GLU A 321 10.05 24.14 -22.75
C GLU A 321 9.17 22.90 -22.54
N LEU A 322 8.84 22.16 -23.60
CA LEU A 322 8.14 20.88 -23.48
C LEU A 322 8.96 19.86 -22.69
N GLN A 323 10.27 19.77 -22.93
CA GLN A 323 11.15 18.88 -22.19
C GLN A 323 11.31 19.31 -20.72
N LYS A 324 11.54 20.60 -20.48
CA LYS A 324 11.73 21.16 -19.12
C LYS A 324 10.50 20.98 -18.24
N ASN A 325 9.32 21.13 -18.81
CA ASN A 325 8.05 21.00 -18.09
C ASN A 325 7.48 19.56 -18.15
N ASN A 326 8.17 18.64 -18.80
CA ASN A 326 7.75 17.25 -18.83
C ASN A 326 7.87 16.64 -17.44
N ASN A 327 6.78 16.05 -16.95
CA ASN A 327 6.82 15.27 -15.73
C ASN A 327 6.89 13.77 -16.06
N PRO A 328 8.04 13.09 -15.86
CA PRO A 328 8.21 11.68 -16.18
C PRO A 328 7.31 10.76 -15.34
N TYR A 329 6.85 11.19 -14.16
CA TYR A 329 5.93 10.41 -13.32
C TYR A 329 4.56 10.17 -13.97
N GLU A 330 4.18 11.02 -14.93
CA GLU A 330 2.93 10.85 -15.68
C GLU A 330 3.03 9.80 -16.79
N ASP A 331 4.23 9.35 -17.16
CA ASP A 331 4.41 8.41 -18.28
C ASP A 331 3.69 7.09 -18.03
N MET A 332 3.60 6.67 -16.77
CA MET A 332 2.86 5.46 -16.38
C MET A 332 1.37 5.51 -16.77
N LEU A 333 0.78 6.70 -16.90
CA LEU A 333 -0.64 6.84 -17.30
C LEU A 333 -0.88 6.44 -18.77
N TYR A 334 0.17 6.45 -19.57
CA TYR A 334 0.09 6.39 -21.03
C TYR A 334 0.84 5.18 -21.62
N LYS A 335 1.61 4.46 -20.80
CA LYS A 335 2.29 3.23 -21.19
C LYS A 335 1.38 2.01 -21.07
N PRO A 336 1.55 1.00 -21.93
CA PRO A 336 1.05 -0.34 -21.66
C PRO A 336 1.61 -0.84 -20.32
N VAL A 337 0.81 -1.54 -19.53
CA VAL A 337 1.20 -1.99 -18.19
C VAL A 337 2.42 -2.92 -18.22
N GLU A 338 2.59 -3.67 -19.31
CA GLU A 338 3.72 -4.55 -19.59
C GLU A 338 5.05 -3.78 -19.76
N HIS A 339 5.01 -2.48 -20.01
CA HIS A 339 6.19 -1.64 -20.22
C HIS A 339 6.50 -0.71 -19.04
N ILE A 340 5.70 -0.77 -17.97
CA ILE A 340 5.91 0.02 -16.74
C ILE A 340 6.73 -0.82 -15.77
N SER A 341 7.86 -0.30 -15.29
CA SER A 341 8.65 -0.95 -14.23
C SER A 341 7.99 -0.77 -12.86
N GLU A 342 8.31 -1.63 -11.89
CA GLU A 342 7.79 -1.48 -10.52
C GLU A 342 8.22 -0.15 -9.86
N ASN A 343 9.44 0.30 -10.16
CA ASN A 343 9.96 1.56 -9.65
C ASN A 343 9.26 2.77 -10.31
N GLU A 344 8.99 2.70 -11.62
CA GLU A 344 8.23 3.71 -12.33
C GLU A 344 6.82 3.83 -11.76
N LEU A 345 6.14 2.69 -11.52
CA LEU A 345 4.82 2.67 -10.90
C LEU A 345 4.82 3.28 -9.49
N LYS A 346 5.78 2.89 -8.64
CA LYS A 346 5.88 3.39 -7.25
C LYS A 346 6.09 4.91 -7.21
N ASN A 347 7.00 5.42 -8.04
CA ASN A 347 7.29 6.86 -8.09
C ASN A 347 6.14 7.66 -8.72
N GLY A 348 5.50 7.12 -9.76
CA GLY A 348 4.32 7.73 -10.37
C GLY A 348 3.13 7.79 -9.40
N MET A 349 2.85 6.69 -8.69
CA MET A 349 1.82 6.67 -7.65
C MET A 349 2.10 7.67 -6.53
N ARG A 350 3.35 7.78 -6.08
CA ARG A 350 3.74 8.81 -5.11
C ARG A 350 3.42 10.22 -5.61
N TYR A 351 3.77 10.52 -6.86
CA TYR A 351 3.44 11.81 -7.47
C TYR A 351 1.92 12.07 -7.48
N PHE A 352 1.10 11.12 -7.91
CA PHE A 352 -0.36 11.31 -7.97
C PHE A 352 -1.06 11.31 -6.61
N LEU A 353 -0.46 10.67 -5.59
CA LEU A 353 -1.01 10.65 -4.24
C LEU A 353 -0.70 11.92 -3.44
N TYR A 354 0.49 12.50 -3.60
CA TYR A 354 0.99 13.56 -2.73
C TYR A 354 1.22 14.90 -3.43
N GLU A 355 1.53 14.91 -4.73
CA GLU A 355 2.00 16.11 -5.45
C GLU A 355 1.01 16.60 -6.52
N ASN A 356 0.15 15.72 -7.03
CA ASN A 356 -0.87 16.07 -8.03
C ASN A 356 -2.25 16.26 -7.39
N GLN A 357 -2.90 17.40 -7.66
CA GLN A 357 -4.23 17.72 -7.12
C GLN A 357 -5.39 17.37 -8.09
N ASP A 358 -5.11 16.86 -9.29
CA ASP A 358 -6.13 16.47 -10.27
C ASP A 358 -6.70 15.08 -9.92
N MET A 359 -7.92 15.08 -9.37
CA MET A 359 -8.66 13.87 -9.01
C MET A 359 -8.89 12.92 -10.18
N ARG A 360 -9.04 13.43 -11.42
CA ARG A 360 -9.21 12.60 -12.61
C ARG A 360 -7.93 11.82 -12.91
N ARG A 361 -6.77 12.47 -12.76
CA ARG A 361 -5.47 11.83 -12.96
C ARG A 361 -5.16 10.83 -11.86
N LYS A 362 -5.56 11.10 -10.62
CA LYS A 362 -5.46 10.13 -9.52
C LYS A 362 -6.26 8.87 -9.79
N GLN A 363 -7.51 9.00 -10.24
CA GLN A 363 -8.33 7.84 -10.63
C GLN A 363 -7.70 7.03 -11.78
N GLN A 364 -7.13 7.72 -12.78
CA GLN A 364 -6.40 7.05 -13.87
C GLN A 364 -5.15 6.32 -13.35
N ALA A 365 -4.41 6.93 -12.41
CA ALA A 365 -3.25 6.32 -11.77
C ALA A 365 -3.64 5.06 -10.97
N ASP A 366 -4.71 5.13 -10.18
CA ASP A 366 -5.24 3.99 -9.43
C ASP A 366 -5.68 2.85 -10.38
N GLU A 367 -6.30 3.19 -11.51
CA GLU A 367 -6.68 2.20 -12.52
C GLU A 367 -5.45 1.55 -13.19
N VAL A 368 -4.42 2.34 -13.50
CA VAL A 368 -3.14 1.83 -14.03
C VAL A 368 -2.46 0.93 -13.00
N GLN A 369 -2.41 1.33 -11.73
CA GLN A 369 -1.86 0.53 -10.65
C GLN A 369 -2.58 -0.81 -10.54
N ARG A 370 -3.92 -0.80 -10.55
CA ARG A 370 -4.72 -2.02 -10.54
C ARG A 370 -4.41 -2.91 -11.75
N LYS A 371 -4.44 -2.36 -12.97
CA LYS A 371 -4.13 -3.13 -14.20
C LYS A 371 -2.69 -3.66 -14.20
N TRP A 372 -1.75 -2.92 -13.64
CA TRP A 372 -0.36 -3.34 -13.53
C TRP A 372 -0.21 -4.53 -12.59
N TYR A 373 -0.81 -4.47 -11.40
CA TYR A 373 -0.86 -5.63 -10.51
C TYR A 373 -1.63 -6.78 -11.18
N ASP A 374 -2.81 -6.54 -11.74
CA ASP A 374 -3.57 -7.58 -12.44
C ASP A 374 -2.77 -8.26 -13.57
N ASN A 375 -1.92 -7.54 -14.30
CA ASN A 375 -1.09 -8.10 -15.38
C ASN A 375 0.10 -8.95 -14.88
N TYR A 376 0.86 -8.45 -13.92
CA TYR A 376 2.07 -9.14 -13.45
C TYR A 376 1.81 -10.17 -12.38
N TYR A 377 0.73 -9.95 -11.63
CA TYR A 377 0.42 -10.65 -10.40
C TYR A 377 -0.91 -11.42 -10.55
N GLY A 378 -1.79 -11.00 -11.47
CA GLY A 378 -3.09 -11.62 -11.69
C GLY A 378 -4.19 -10.93 -10.88
N THR A 379 -5.44 -11.14 -11.27
CA THR A 379 -6.63 -10.71 -10.52
C THR A 379 -7.01 -11.71 -9.42
N GLU A 380 -6.22 -12.77 -9.26
CA GLU A 380 -6.45 -13.78 -8.24
C GLU A 380 -6.22 -13.17 -6.86
N ALA A 381 -7.14 -13.45 -5.94
CA ALA A 381 -7.01 -12.94 -4.59
C ALA A 381 -5.67 -13.34 -4.00
N VAL A 382 -5.01 -12.37 -3.34
CA VAL A 382 -3.69 -12.48 -2.70
C VAL A 382 -3.63 -13.75 -1.85
N LYS A 383 -2.97 -14.81 -2.35
CA LYS A 383 -2.72 -16.02 -1.56
C LYS A 383 -1.55 -15.74 -0.66
N ARG A 384 -1.78 -15.80 0.63
CA ARG A 384 -0.70 -15.71 1.60
C ARG A 384 -0.33 -17.13 1.98
N ASP A 385 0.95 -17.33 2.23
CA ASP A 385 1.38 -18.57 2.81
C ASP A 385 0.84 -18.59 4.22
N GLU A 386 1.05 -19.73 4.81
CA GLU A 386 0.65 -20.09 6.15
C GLU A 386 1.15 -19.07 7.21
N PHE A 387 2.10 -18.17 6.85
CA PHE A 387 2.69 -17.16 7.72
C PHE A 387 2.20 -15.74 7.44
N GLY A 388 1.17 -15.59 6.59
CA GLY A 388 0.69 -14.29 6.15
C GLY A 388 1.67 -13.60 5.18
N LYS A 389 2.80 -14.24 4.84
CA LYS A 389 3.71 -13.78 3.81
C LYS A 389 3.04 -14.07 2.48
N GLN A 390 2.86 -13.03 1.69
CA GLN A 390 2.26 -13.14 0.38
C GLN A 390 3.05 -14.14 -0.49
N ILE A 391 2.44 -15.29 -0.85
CA ILE A 391 2.97 -16.22 -1.86
C ILE A 391 2.38 -15.84 -3.19
N GLU A 392 1.06 -15.77 -3.31
CA GLU A 392 0.43 -15.12 -4.45
C GLU A 392 -0.10 -13.73 -4.13
N PRO A 393 -0.07 -12.83 -5.10
CA PRO A 393 0.52 -13.09 -6.40
C PRO A 393 2.06 -13.14 -6.34
N GLN A 394 2.65 -14.24 -6.82
CA GLN A 394 4.01 -14.22 -7.32
C GLN A 394 3.91 -13.58 -8.68
N SER A 395 4.93 -12.80 -9.01
CA SER A 395 5.09 -12.24 -10.34
C SER A 395 5.01 -13.40 -11.36
N LYS A 396 3.86 -13.53 -12.03
CA LYS A 396 3.59 -14.50 -13.10
C LYS A 396 4.42 -14.17 -14.34
N ARG A 397 4.85 -12.90 -14.44
CA ARG A 397 5.73 -12.33 -15.46
C ARG A 397 6.72 -11.40 -14.76
N GLN A 398 8.00 -11.42 -15.13
CA GLN A 398 8.94 -10.46 -14.56
C GLN A 398 8.67 -9.05 -15.14
N PRO A 399 8.47 -8.03 -14.28
CA PRO A 399 8.37 -6.66 -14.74
C PRO A 399 9.71 -6.17 -15.32
N ALA A 400 9.63 -5.17 -16.20
CA ALA A 400 10.81 -4.53 -16.75
C ALA A 400 11.71 -3.99 -15.61
N LYS A 401 13.02 -4.26 -15.70
CA LYS A 401 14.00 -3.81 -14.70
C LYS A 401 14.33 -2.32 -14.80
N GLU A 402 14.19 -1.76 -16.00
CA GLU A 402 14.52 -0.37 -16.29
C GLU A 402 13.28 0.39 -16.77
N ASN A 403 13.30 1.70 -16.54
CA ASN A 403 12.23 2.58 -16.99
C ASN A 403 12.40 2.78 -18.51
N GLY A 404 11.49 2.19 -19.30
CA GLY A 404 11.45 2.42 -20.73
C GLY A 404 11.02 3.86 -21.05
N GLU A 405 11.33 4.37 -22.24
CA GLU A 405 10.76 5.65 -22.69
C GLU A 405 9.26 5.47 -23.04
N LEU A 406 8.44 6.52 -22.86
CA LEU A 406 7.06 6.51 -23.34
C LEU A 406 7.06 6.41 -24.88
N GLN A 407 6.55 5.29 -25.38
CA GLN A 407 6.29 5.07 -26.80
C GLN A 407 4.84 5.45 -27.12
N LEU A 408 4.66 6.39 -28.04
CA LEU A 408 3.36 6.81 -28.53
C LEU A 408 2.91 5.89 -29.68
N SER A 409 1.65 6.03 -30.10
CA SER A 409 1.11 5.25 -31.22
C SER A 409 2.01 5.33 -32.45
N GLY A 410 2.38 4.16 -32.98
CA GLY A 410 3.35 4.04 -34.08
C GLY A 410 4.82 3.92 -33.66
N ASN A 411 5.12 3.59 -32.40
CA ASN A 411 6.48 3.44 -31.85
C ASN A 411 7.33 4.72 -31.96
N VAL A 412 6.69 5.88 -31.79
CA VAL A 412 7.36 7.18 -31.78
C VAL A 412 7.67 7.56 -30.34
N SER A 413 8.92 7.89 -30.04
CA SER A 413 9.31 8.37 -28.71
C SER A 413 8.65 9.71 -28.38
N LEU A 414 8.37 9.97 -27.10
CA LEU A 414 7.82 11.26 -26.65
C LEU A 414 8.71 12.43 -27.07
N SER A 415 10.03 12.28 -27.01
CA SER A 415 10.99 13.30 -27.45
C SER A 415 10.89 13.60 -28.95
N GLN A 416 10.77 12.56 -29.80
CA GLN A 416 10.54 12.76 -31.24
C GLN A 416 9.20 13.45 -31.51
N ALA A 417 8.14 13.07 -30.79
CA ALA A 417 6.83 13.71 -30.92
C ALA A 417 6.86 15.19 -30.48
N TYR A 418 7.54 15.52 -29.37
CA TYR A 418 7.73 16.90 -28.94
C TYR A 418 8.47 17.73 -29.98
N ARG A 419 9.46 17.16 -30.68
CA ARG A 419 10.14 17.85 -31.77
C ARG A 419 9.19 18.17 -32.92
N GLU A 420 8.38 17.20 -33.33
CA GLU A 420 7.40 17.39 -34.41
C GLU A 420 6.26 18.36 -34.02
N VAL A 421 5.86 18.35 -32.75
CA VAL A 421 4.92 19.32 -32.18
C VAL A 421 5.53 20.73 -32.17
N ALA A 422 6.77 20.87 -31.73
CA ALA A 422 7.46 22.16 -31.70
C ALA A 422 7.64 22.73 -33.10
N ARG A 423 8.00 21.88 -34.08
CA ARG A 423 8.07 22.24 -35.50
C ARG A 423 6.72 22.72 -36.02
N GLN A 424 5.65 21.99 -35.69
CA GLN A 424 4.30 22.34 -36.08
C GLN A 424 3.85 23.65 -35.43
N ALA A 425 4.10 23.87 -34.14
CA ALA A 425 3.66 25.05 -33.41
C ALA A 425 4.49 26.32 -33.70
N SER A 426 5.76 26.17 -34.09
CA SER A 426 6.70 27.29 -34.28
C SER A 426 6.19 28.46 -35.15
N PRO A 427 5.44 28.25 -36.24
CA PRO A 427 4.92 29.35 -37.05
C PRO A 427 3.83 30.17 -36.36
N TRP A 428 3.12 29.60 -35.39
CA TRP A 428 1.92 30.20 -34.76
C TRP A 428 2.09 30.50 -33.27
N GLY A 429 3.08 29.90 -32.61
CA GLY A 429 3.40 30.10 -31.20
C GLY A 429 2.60 29.20 -30.24
N VAL A 430 2.89 29.32 -28.94
CA VAL A 430 2.34 28.48 -27.87
C VAL A 430 0.83 28.66 -27.70
N THR A 431 0.29 29.87 -27.93
CA THR A 431 -1.16 30.12 -27.87
C THR A 431 -1.94 29.25 -28.87
N ALA A 432 -1.41 29.06 -30.08
CA ALA A 432 -2.00 28.17 -31.07
C ALA A 432 -1.96 26.69 -30.62
N LEU A 433 -0.88 26.28 -29.97
CA LEU A 433 -0.78 24.95 -29.36
C LEU A 433 -1.84 24.76 -28.26
N GLN A 434 -1.98 25.73 -27.34
CA GLN A 434 -2.97 25.67 -26.25
C GLN A 434 -4.42 25.62 -26.79
N LYS A 435 -4.76 26.47 -27.77
CA LYS A 435 -6.05 26.44 -28.47
C LYS A 435 -6.30 25.12 -29.18
N GLY A 436 -5.28 24.58 -29.84
CA GLY A 436 -5.32 23.28 -30.47
C GLY A 436 -5.65 22.17 -29.47
N LEU A 437 -5.01 22.17 -28.30
CA LEU A 437 -5.31 21.21 -27.23
C LEU A 437 -6.73 21.37 -26.65
N ASN A 438 -7.21 22.61 -26.51
CA ASN A 438 -8.57 22.93 -26.04
C ASN A 438 -9.68 22.55 -27.05
N SER A 439 -9.32 22.29 -28.31
CA SER A 439 -10.26 21.89 -29.36
C SER A 439 -10.73 20.44 -29.28
N PHE A 440 -10.04 19.58 -28.51
CA PHE A 440 -10.48 18.20 -28.27
C PHE A 440 -11.71 18.12 -27.35
N GLU A 441 -12.06 19.22 -26.65
CA GLU A 441 -13.26 19.36 -25.79
C GLU A 441 -13.36 18.32 -24.65
N ASP A 442 -12.27 17.59 -24.41
CA ASP A 442 -12.10 16.67 -23.29
C ASP A 442 -10.90 17.11 -22.43
N GLY A 443 -10.90 16.74 -21.15
CA GLY A 443 -9.79 17.07 -20.23
C GLY A 443 -9.74 18.50 -19.72
N GLU A 444 -8.61 18.86 -19.09
CA GLU A 444 -8.44 20.16 -18.43
C GLU A 444 -8.32 21.28 -19.46
N ILE A 445 -9.18 22.30 -19.34
CA ILE A 445 -9.14 23.48 -20.19
C ILE A 445 -7.90 24.30 -19.83
N LEU A 446 -7.03 24.51 -20.82
CA LEU A 446 -5.83 25.31 -20.67
C LEU A 446 -6.16 26.79 -20.79
N LYS A 447 -5.45 27.60 -19.99
CA LYS A 447 -5.37 29.04 -20.23
C LYS A 447 -4.56 29.28 -21.51
N GLU A 448 -5.08 30.14 -22.38
CA GLU A 448 -4.52 30.41 -23.72
C GLU A 448 -3.61 31.66 -23.70
N ASP A 449 -2.68 31.71 -22.75
CA ASP A 449 -1.81 32.86 -22.49
C ASP A 449 -0.45 32.80 -23.19
N GLY A 450 -0.19 31.74 -23.95
CA GLY A 450 1.08 31.54 -24.64
C GLY A 450 2.23 31.11 -23.74
N VAL A 451 1.98 30.77 -22.47
CA VAL A 451 3.01 30.25 -21.55
C VAL A 451 2.97 28.73 -21.51
N LEU A 452 4.07 28.08 -21.92
CA LEU A 452 4.19 26.63 -21.86
C LEU A 452 4.66 26.20 -20.47
N GLY A 453 3.70 26.00 -19.57
CA GLY A 453 3.93 25.47 -18.22
C GLY A 453 3.67 23.97 -18.10
N GLN A 454 3.80 23.45 -16.88
CA GLN A 454 3.56 22.05 -16.53
C GLN A 454 2.18 21.54 -17.01
N LYS A 455 1.12 22.33 -16.84
CA LYS A 455 -0.23 21.96 -17.32
C LYS A 455 -0.31 21.78 -18.83
N THR A 456 0.34 22.66 -19.59
CA THR A 456 0.37 22.57 -21.06
C THR A 456 1.18 21.36 -21.52
N ALA A 457 2.34 21.09 -20.90
CA ALA A 457 3.15 19.91 -21.22
C ALA A 457 2.42 18.60 -20.87
N SER A 458 1.76 18.57 -19.72
CA SER A 458 0.94 17.46 -19.23
C SER A 458 -0.27 17.17 -20.11
N ARG A 459 -1.00 18.22 -20.57
CA ARG A 459 -2.09 18.09 -21.52
C ARG A 459 -1.62 17.69 -22.92
N MET A 460 -0.46 18.18 -23.36
CA MET A 460 0.16 17.77 -24.63
C MET A 460 0.49 16.27 -24.63
N LYS A 461 1.08 15.77 -23.54
CA LYS A 461 1.36 14.33 -23.36
C LYS A 461 0.08 13.49 -23.44
N GLU A 462 -0.96 13.90 -22.72
CA GLU A 462 -2.29 13.26 -22.75
C GLU A 462 -2.83 13.19 -24.18
N ALA A 463 -2.82 14.32 -24.90
CA ALA A 463 -3.34 14.40 -26.26
C ALA A 463 -2.53 13.54 -27.24
N LEU A 464 -1.20 13.53 -27.14
CA LEU A 464 -0.32 12.70 -27.96
C LEU A 464 -0.59 11.20 -27.73
N SER A 465 -0.80 10.79 -26.47
CA SER A 465 -1.14 9.41 -26.14
C SER A 465 -2.53 9.01 -26.67
N ARG A 466 -3.54 9.85 -26.47
CA ARG A 466 -4.94 9.53 -26.82
C ARG A 466 -5.24 9.61 -28.31
N TYR A 467 -4.71 10.63 -28.99
CA TYR A 467 -5.09 10.96 -30.36
C TYR A 467 -3.98 10.70 -31.39
N GLY A 468 -2.75 10.50 -30.92
CA GLY A 468 -1.58 10.31 -31.78
C GLY A 468 -1.05 11.62 -32.38
N LEU A 469 0.20 11.55 -32.85
CA LEU A 469 0.94 12.71 -33.35
C LEU A 469 0.23 13.43 -34.51
N THR A 470 -0.36 12.68 -35.45
CA THR A 470 -1.03 13.26 -36.63
C THR A 470 -2.19 14.17 -36.25
N ARG A 471 -3.08 13.71 -35.35
CA ARG A 471 -4.24 14.49 -34.90
C ARG A 471 -3.83 15.69 -34.04
N VAL A 472 -2.81 15.52 -33.20
CA VAL A 472 -2.25 16.65 -32.43
C VAL A 472 -1.65 17.71 -33.36
N LYS A 473 -0.93 17.33 -34.41
CA LYS A 473 -0.39 18.30 -35.39
C LYS A 473 -1.51 19.07 -36.11
N GLN A 474 -2.60 18.38 -36.45
CA GLN A 474 -3.80 19.01 -37.02
C GLN A 474 -4.47 19.97 -36.04
N SER A 475 -4.62 19.58 -34.76
CA SER A 475 -5.20 20.43 -33.72
C SER A 475 -4.41 21.73 -33.52
N ILE A 476 -3.08 21.65 -33.54
CA ILE A 476 -2.21 22.83 -33.51
C ILE A 476 -2.45 23.71 -34.75
N GLY A 477 -2.63 23.12 -35.93
CA GLY A 477 -3.02 23.85 -37.15
C GLY A 477 -4.33 24.62 -36.99
N TYR A 478 -5.35 24.00 -36.37
CA TYR A 478 -6.62 24.67 -36.04
C TYR A 478 -6.43 25.81 -35.04
N GLY A 479 -5.64 25.61 -33.98
CA GLY A 479 -5.33 26.69 -33.03
C GLY A 479 -4.54 27.83 -33.68
N GLY A 480 -3.72 27.53 -34.69
CA GLY A 480 -3.06 28.52 -35.54
C GLY A 480 -4.05 29.34 -36.35
N LEU A 481 -5.08 28.68 -36.93
CA LEU A 481 -6.19 29.35 -37.62
C LEU A 481 -6.99 30.25 -36.70
N ALA A 482 -7.42 29.75 -35.54
CA ALA A 482 -8.17 30.52 -34.57
C ALA A 482 -7.39 31.77 -34.10
N THR A 483 -6.10 31.59 -33.77
CA THR A 483 -5.19 32.70 -33.41
C THR A 483 -5.06 33.71 -34.54
N ASN A 484 -4.87 33.27 -35.78
CA ASN A 484 -4.74 34.17 -36.93
C ASN A 484 -6.04 34.92 -37.23
N LEU A 485 -7.21 34.28 -37.10
CA LEU A 485 -8.52 34.89 -37.31
C LEU A 485 -8.83 35.93 -36.23
N GLU A 486 -8.56 35.62 -34.96
CA GLU A 486 -8.69 36.59 -33.87
C GLU A 486 -7.76 37.79 -34.06
N ASN A 487 -6.50 37.56 -34.38
CA ASN A 487 -5.52 38.63 -34.63
C ASN A 487 -5.84 39.46 -35.88
N SER A 488 -6.61 38.90 -36.81
CA SER A 488 -7.05 39.56 -38.04
C SER A 488 -8.50 40.06 -37.96
N ARG A 489 -9.14 39.99 -36.79
CA ARG A 489 -10.52 40.47 -36.61
C ARG A 489 -10.60 41.95 -37.00
N GLY A 490 -11.50 42.26 -37.94
CA GLY A 490 -11.64 43.62 -38.49
C GLY A 490 -10.61 44.00 -39.56
N LYS A 491 -9.81 43.07 -40.08
CA LYS A 491 -8.85 43.28 -41.19
C LYS A 491 -9.06 42.24 -42.31
N PRO A 492 -8.73 42.56 -43.58
CA PRO A 492 -8.83 41.60 -44.68
C PRO A 492 -7.92 40.40 -44.45
N PHE A 493 -8.48 39.18 -44.55
CA PHE A 493 -7.71 37.95 -44.45
C PHE A 493 -7.09 37.61 -45.82
N THR A 494 -5.77 37.73 -45.94
CA THR A 494 -5.07 37.53 -47.23
C THR A 494 -5.10 36.07 -47.66
N ARG A 495 -5.26 35.82 -48.98
CA ARG A 495 -5.31 34.49 -49.59
C ARG A 495 -4.13 33.59 -49.20
N ASP A 496 -2.92 34.15 -49.12
CA ASP A 496 -1.70 33.40 -48.76
C ASP A 496 -1.73 32.91 -47.31
N LYS A 497 -2.19 33.76 -46.37
CA LYS A 497 -2.40 33.36 -44.96
C LYS A 497 -3.49 32.28 -44.84
N LEU A 498 -4.55 32.36 -45.64
CA LEU A 498 -5.59 31.32 -45.67
C LEU A 498 -5.05 30.00 -46.22
N GLN A 499 -4.33 30.02 -47.34
CA GLN A 499 -3.73 28.82 -47.92
C GLN A 499 -2.69 28.18 -46.98
N GLN A 500 -1.82 28.98 -46.36
CA GLN A 500 -0.82 28.49 -45.42
C GLN A 500 -1.47 27.83 -44.19
N THR A 501 -2.55 28.44 -43.70
CA THR A 501 -3.27 27.92 -42.53
C THR A 501 -4.09 26.68 -42.87
N MET A 502 -4.74 26.64 -44.05
CA MET A 502 -5.49 25.49 -44.51
C MET A 502 -4.60 24.29 -44.87
N ALA A 503 -3.40 24.52 -45.39
CA ALA A 503 -2.42 23.46 -45.65
C ALA A 503 -1.96 22.75 -44.37
N ALA A 504 -1.94 23.45 -43.23
CA ALA A 504 -1.60 22.88 -41.93
C ALA A 504 -2.69 21.99 -41.30
N VAL A 505 -3.90 21.97 -41.89
CA VAL A 505 -5.13 21.44 -41.31
C VAL A 505 -5.62 20.15 -42.02
N HIS A 506 -4.82 19.57 -42.93
CA HIS A 506 -5.19 18.43 -43.80
C HIS A 506 -6.24 17.45 -43.22
N PRO A 507 -7.46 17.37 -43.80
CA PRO A 507 -8.59 16.68 -43.18
C PRO A 507 -8.56 15.17 -43.49
N VAL A 508 -8.47 14.34 -42.46
CA VAL A 508 -8.79 12.89 -42.54
C VAL A 508 -10.17 12.61 -41.92
N ASP A 509 -10.67 13.53 -41.07
CA ASP A 509 -11.89 13.37 -40.28
C ASP A 509 -13.13 14.05 -40.91
N SER A 510 -13.27 13.98 -42.24
CA SER A 510 -14.47 14.44 -42.98
C SER A 510 -14.90 15.91 -42.75
N GLY A 511 -14.01 16.78 -42.25
CA GLY A 511 -14.30 18.20 -42.04
C GLY A 511 -15.02 18.57 -40.73
N LEU A 512 -15.35 17.59 -39.89
CA LEU A 512 -16.12 17.82 -38.65
C LEU A 512 -15.38 18.74 -37.66
N PHE A 513 -14.06 18.58 -37.57
CA PHE A 513 -13.21 19.40 -36.69
C PHE A 513 -13.07 20.85 -37.18
N LEU A 514 -13.03 21.05 -38.49
CA LEU A 514 -12.94 22.37 -39.12
C LEU A 514 -14.26 23.14 -38.95
N GLN A 515 -15.39 22.45 -39.08
CA GLN A 515 -16.71 22.99 -38.78
C GLN A 515 -16.84 23.42 -37.31
N LYS A 516 -16.35 22.60 -36.36
CA LYS A 516 -16.33 22.97 -34.93
C LYS A 516 -15.48 24.20 -34.65
N GLY A 517 -14.31 24.31 -35.27
CA GLY A 517 -13.43 25.47 -35.16
C GLY A 517 -14.10 26.75 -35.64
N LEU A 518 -14.79 26.69 -36.78
CA LEU A 518 -15.56 27.83 -37.31
C LEU A 518 -16.76 28.19 -36.42
N ASN A 519 -17.49 27.19 -35.90
CA ASN A 519 -18.66 27.42 -35.03
C ASN A 519 -18.30 28.06 -33.68
N ARG A 520 -17.11 27.81 -33.13
CA ARG A 520 -16.64 28.49 -31.89
C ARG A 520 -16.37 29.97 -32.08
N ILE A 521 -16.19 30.41 -33.32
CA ILE A 521 -15.85 31.80 -33.67
C ILE A 521 -17.12 32.64 -33.88
N GLY A 522 -18.30 31.99 -33.99
CA GLY A 522 -19.59 32.62 -34.29
C GLY A 522 -19.91 32.53 -35.76
#